data_AF-A0A3L9HZF4-F1
#
_entry.id   AF-A0A3L9HZF4-F1
#
_cell.length_a   1.000
_cell.length_b   1.000
_cell.length_c   1.000
_cell.angle_alpha   90.00
_cell.angle_beta   90.00
_cell.angle_gamma   90.00
#
_symmetry.space_group_name_H-M   'P 1'
#
loop_
_entity.id
_entity.type
_entity.pdbx_description
1 polymer ?
#
loop_
_entity_poly.entity_id
_entity_poly.type
_entity_poly.pdbx_seq_one_letter_code
_entity_poly.pdbx_strand_id
1 'polypeptide(L)'
;ASPEVMADCPRRIILPVNDGRLIAINAENGKLCETFANKGVLNLQSNMPDTKPGLYEPTSPPIITDKTIVMAGSVTDNFSTRETSGVIRGFDVNTGELLWAFDPGAKDPNAIPSDEHTFTFNSPNSWAPAAYDAKLDLVYLPMGVTTPDIWGGNRTPEQERYASSILALNATTGKLAWSYQTVHHDLWDMDLPAQPTLADITVNGQKVPVIYAPAKTGNIFVLDRRNGELVVPAPEKPVPQGAAKGDYVTPTQPFSELSFRPTKDLSGADMWGATMFDQLVCRVMFHQMRYEGIFTPPSEQGTLVFPGNLGMFEWGGISVDPNREVAIANPMALPFVSKLIPRGPGNPMEQPKDAKGTGTESGIQPQYGVPYGVTLNPFLSP
;
A
#
# COMPACT_ATOMS: atom_id res chain seq x y z
N ALA A 1 -8.11 -34.48 -32.42
CA ALA A 1 -9.05 -34.21 -31.31
C ALA A 1 -8.61 -35.07 -30.13
N SER A 2 -8.04 -34.44 -29.11
CA SER A 2 -7.74 -35.07 -27.83
C SER A 2 -8.98 -35.00 -26.94
N PRO A 3 -9.18 -35.95 -26.01
CA PRO A 3 -10.44 -36.12 -25.32
C PRO A 3 -10.73 -34.93 -24.39
N GLU A 4 -11.86 -34.27 -24.68
CA GLU A 4 -12.75 -33.53 -23.79
C GLU A 4 -12.21 -33.21 -22.38
N VAL A 5 -11.39 -32.16 -22.28
CA VAL A 5 -11.53 -31.22 -21.17
C VAL A 5 -12.82 -30.45 -21.45
N MET A 6 -13.98 -31.07 -21.16
CA MET A 6 -15.11 -30.27 -20.74
C MET A 6 -14.63 -29.61 -19.44
N ALA A 7 -14.05 -28.42 -19.56
CA ALA A 7 -13.77 -27.60 -18.41
C ALA A 7 -15.11 -27.45 -17.70
N ASP A 8 -15.24 -28.06 -16.52
CA ASP A 8 -16.33 -27.86 -15.56
C ASP A 8 -16.63 -26.37 -15.29
N CYS A 9 -15.73 -25.50 -15.76
CA CYS A 9 -15.73 -24.08 -15.61
C CYS A 9 -15.24 -23.38 -16.90
N PRO A 10 -16.08 -23.28 -17.95
CA PRO A 10 -15.73 -22.56 -19.18
C PRO A 10 -15.72 -21.04 -18.97
N ARG A 11 -16.52 -20.55 -18.02
CA ARG A 11 -16.54 -19.16 -17.53
C ARG A 11 -16.38 -19.19 -16.01
N ARG A 12 -15.36 -18.49 -15.51
CA ARG A 12 -14.95 -18.56 -14.10
C ARG A 12 -15.05 -17.18 -13.46
N ILE A 13 -15.52 -17.15 -12.21
CA ILE A 13 -15.33 -16.05 -11.28
C ILE A 13 -14.18 -16.46 -10.37
N ILE A 14 -13.16 -15.61 -10.27
CA ILE A 14 -12.06 -15.78 -9.33
C ILE A 14 -12.32 -14.84 -8.16
N LEU A 15 -12.56 -15.42 -6.98
CA LEU A 15 -12.99 -14.72 -5.78
C LEU A 15 -11.91 -14.83 -4.70
N PRO A 16 -11.16 -13.75 -4.40
CA PRO A 16 -10.34 -13.71 -3.20
C PRO A 16 -11.23 -13.62 -1.96
N VAL A 17 -10.80 -14.29 -0.87
CA VAL A 17 -11.46 -14.28 0.43
C VAL A 17 -10.44 -13.89 1.49
N ASN A 18 -10.81 -12.98 2.40
CA ASN A 18 -9.94 -12.43 3.44
C ASN A 18 -9.21 -13.49 4.31
N ASP A 19 -9.70 -14.73 4.35
CA ASP A 19 -9.01 -15.83 5.03
C ASP A 19 -7.82 -16.42 4.24
N GLY A 20 -7.37 -15.75 3.17
CA GLY A 20 -6.24 -16.16 2.35
C GLY A 20 -6.57 -17.28 1.36
N ARG A 21 -7.85 -17.43 0.99
CA ARG A 21 -8.24 -18.34 -0.10
C ARG A 21 -8.53 -17.56 -1.38
N LEU A 22 -8.26 -18.21 -2.51
CA LEU A 22 -8.72 -17.79 -3.82
C LEU A 22 -9.63 -18.89 -4.39
N ILE A 23 -10.89 -18.56 -4.63
CA ILE A 23 -11.93 -19.53 -5.00
C ILE A 23 -12.31 -19.34 -6.46
N ALA A 24 -12.27 -20.42 -7.25
CA ALA A 24 -12.75 -20.44 -8.62
C ALA A 24 -14.18 -21.01 -8.68
N ILE A 25 -15.10 -20.22 -9.22
CA ILE A 25 -16.54 -20.54 -9.28
C ILE A 25 -17.02 -20.49 -10.73
N ASN A 26 -17.84 -21.45 -11.14
CA ASN A 26 -18.51 -21.44 -12.42
C ASN A 26 -19.53 -20.29 -12.46
N ALA A 27 -19.35 -19.37 -13.40
CA ALA A 27 -20.18 -18.16 -13.49
C ALA A 27 -21.66 -18.44 -13.85
N GLU A 28 -21.98 -19.61 -14.40
CA GLU A 28 -23.33 -19.96 -14.85
C GLU A 28 -24.15 -20.66 -13.77
N ASN A 29 -23.51 -21.45 -12.91
CA ASN A 29 -24.20 -22.32 -11.95
C ASN A 29 -23.74 -22.18 -10.49
N GLY A 30 -22.71 -21.37 -10.22
CA GLY A 30 -22.22 -21.09 -8.86
C GLY A 30 -21.47 -22.23 -8.18
N LYS A 31 -21.20 -23.35 -8.87
CA LYS A 31 -20.40 -24.47 -8.32
C LYS A 31 -18.91 -24.16 -8.39
N LEU A 32 -18.13 -24.80 -7.53
CA LEU A 32 -16.66 -24.73 -7.59
C LEU A 32 -16.15 -25.32 -8.91
N CYS A 33 -15.11 -24.71 -9.46
CA CYS A 33 -14.33 -25.28 -10.56
C CYS A 33 -13.41 -26.37 -10.00
N GLU A 34 -13.87 -27.62 -9.91
CA GLU A 34 -13.10 -28.75 -9.38
C GLU A 34 -11.75 -28.98 -10.09
N THR A 35 -11.62 -28.56 -11.35
CA THR A 35 -10.36 -28.64 -12.12
C THR A 35 -9.31 -27.60 -11.75
N PHE A 36 -9.64 -26.59 -10.95
CA PHE A 36 -8.73 -25.51 -10.56
C PHE A 36 -8.14 -25.76 -9.17
N ALA A 37 -6.81 -25.65 -9.04
CA ALA A 37 -6.06 -25.81 -7.79
C ALA A 37 -6.52 -27.06 -6.99
N ASN A 38 -6.82 -26.90 -5.70
CA ASN A 38 -7.39 -27.97 -4.89
C ASN A 38 -8.92 -27.89 -4.91
N LYS A 39 -9.54 -28.52 -5.91
CA LYS A 39 -11.01 -28.62 -6.06
C LYS A 39 -11.73 -27.26 -6.03
N GLY A 40 -11.19 -26.29 -6.75
CA GLY A 40 -11.70 -24.93 -6.87
C GLY A 40 -11.18 -23.95 -5.84
N VAL A 41 -10.28 -24.37 -4.94
CA VAL A 41 -9.71 -23.52 -3.89
C VAL A 41 -8.19 -23.52 -3.94
N LEU A 42 -7.61 -22.33 -4.02
CA LEU A 42 -6.17 -22.09 -3.93
C LEU A 42 -5.85 -21.43 -2.58
N ASN A 43 -4.83 -21.94 -1.90
CA ASN A 43 -4.35 -21.42 -0.61
C ASN A 43 -3.25 -20.37 -0.82
N LEU A 44 -3.58 -19.09 -0.61
CA LEU A 44 -2.63 -17.98 -0.68
C LEU A 44 -1.73 -17.90 0.55
N GLN A 45 -1.96 -18.68 1.60
CA GLN A 45 -1.09 -18.71 2.77
C GLN A 45 0.08 -19.70 2.64
N SER A 46 0.21 -20.38 1.49
CA SER A 46 1.30 -21.32 1.22
C SER A 46 2.66 -20.60 1.25
N ASN A 47 3.62 -21.20 1.96
CA ASN A 47 4.98 -20.67 2.21
C ASN A 47 5.05 -19.29 2.88
N MET A 48 3.95 -18.83 3.49
CA MET A 48 3.96 -17.61 4.29
C MET A 48 4.63 -17.87 5.66
N PRO A 49 5.38 -16.89 6.18
CA PRO A 49 6.11 -17.04 7.44
C PRO A 49 5.21 -17.05 8.70
N ASP A 50 4.04 -16.42 8.62
CA ASP A 50 2.96 -16.54 9.62
C ASP A 50 1.60 -16.63 8.89
N THR A 51 0.75 -17.55 9.35
CA THR A 51 -0.56 -17.88 8.78
C THR A 51 -1.70 -17.69 9.79
N LYS A 52 -1.44 -16.96 10.88
CA LYS A 52 -2.50 -16.57 11.82
C LYS A 52 -3.61 -15.82 11.08
N PRO A 53 -4.89 -16.15 11.35
CA PRO A 53 -6.01 -15.45 10.75
C PRO A 53 -5.95 -13.94 10.96
N GLY A 54 -6.16 -13.18 9.89
CA GLY A 54 -6.15 -11.71 9.88
C GLY A 54 -4.80 -11.08 9.54
N LEU A 55 -3.70 -11.84 9.50
CA LEU A 55 -2.38 -11.29 9.15
C LEU A 55 -2.19 -11.05 7.65
N TYR A 56 -2.80 -11.88 6.80
CA TYR A 56 -2.81 -11.72 5.35
C TYR A 56 -4.25 -11.72 4.86
N GLU A 57 -4.62 -10.68 4.10
CA GLU A 57 -5.96 -10.55 3.55
C GLU A 57 -5.88 -10.11 2.08
N PRO A 58 -6.33 -10.92 1.11
CA PRO A 58 -6.43 -10.49 -0.29
C PRO A 58 -7.63 -9.54 -0.48
N THR A 59 -7.46 -8.27 -0.08
CA THR A 59 -8.53 -7.26 -0.01
C THR A 59 -8.99 -6.72 -1.36
N SER A 60 -8.15 -6.85 -2.41
CA SER A 60 -8.43 -6.36 -3.76
C SER A 60 -8.60 -7.49 -4.78
N PRO A 61 -9.30 -7.27 -5.91
CA PRO A 61 -9.40 -8.25 -6.98
C PRO A 61 -8.02 -8.58 -7.61
N PRO A 62 -7.78 -9.83 -8.04
CA PRO A 62 -6.60 -10.16 -8.82
C PRO A 62 -6.66 -9.55 -10.21
N ILE A 63 -5.48 -9.40 -10.84
CA ILE A 63 -5.39 -9.20 -12.29
C ILE A 63 -5.46 -10.56 -12.97
N ILE A 64 -6.37 -10.69 -13.94
CA ILE A 64 -6.53 -11.90 -14.76
C ILE A 64 -6.03 -11.58 -16.17
N THR A 65 -4.97 -12.26 -16.60
CA THR A 65 -4.50 -12.23 -17.99
C THR A 65 -4.98 -13.47 -18.76
N ASP A 66 -4.50 -13.66 -19.98
CA ASP A 66 -4.75 -14.88 -20.76
C ASP A 66 -4.07 -16.13 -20.16
N LYS A 67 -3.07 -15.95 -19.29
CA LYS A 67 -2.24 -17.03 -18.74
C LYS A 67 -2.11 -16.99 -17.23
N THR A 68 -2.16 -15.81 -16.63
CA THR A 68 -1.75 -15.62 -15.23
C THR A 68 -2.83 -14.91 -14.42
N ILE A 69 -3.05 -15.40 -13.21
CA ILE A 69 -3.72 -14.69 -12.12
C ILE A 69 -2.63 -14.03 -11.28
N VAL A 70 -2.55 -12.70 -11.31
CA VAL A 70 -1.65 -11.95 -10.43
C VAL A 70 -2.41 -11.55 -9.17
N MET A 71 -1.92 -12.02 -8.02
CA MET A 71 -2.53 -11.81 -6.72
C MET A 71 -1.52 -11.16 -5.77
N ALA A 72 -1.95 -10.08 -5.13
CA ALA A 72 -1.30 -9.46 -4.00
C ALA A 72 -2.23 -9.48 -2.78
N GLY A 73 -1.89 -8.82 -1.68
CA GLY A 73 -2.79 -8.73 -0.54
C GLY A 73 -2.34 -7.67 0.45
N SER A 74 -3.22 -7.37 1.39
CA SER A 74 -2.91 -6.63 2.61
C SER A 74 -2.24 -7.53 3.64
N VAL A 75 -1.44 -6.89 4.48
CA VAL A 75 -0.76 -7.45 5.65
C VAL A 75 -1.08 -6.52 6.81
N THR A 76 -1.20 -7.02 8.03
CA THR A 76 -1.57 -6.18 9.17
C THR A 76 -0.55 -5.06 9.43
N ASP A 77 -1.08 -3.83 9.42
CA ASP A 77 -0.30 -2.63 9.69
C ASP A 77 0.00 -2.46 11.19
N ASN A 78 1.18 -1.91 11.48
CA ASN A 78 1.60 -1.47 12.82
C ASN A 78 1.48 -2.49 13.98
N PHE A 79 1.31 -3.79 13.70
CA PHE A 79 1.12 -4.78 14.76
C PHE A 79 2.46 -5.26 15.34
N SER A 80 3.41 -5.67 14.50
CA SER A 80 4.74 -6.10 14.95
C SER A 80 5.83 -6.10 13.86
N THR A 81 7.05 -6.45 14.23
CA THR A 81 8.16 -6.75 13.31
C THR A 81 8.16 -8.20 12.79
N ARG A 82 7.06 -8.94 13.00
CA ARG A 82 6.89 -10.34 12.60
C ARG A 82 5.54 -10.57 11.92
N GLU A 83 5.18 -9.67 11.02
CA GLU A 83 4.05 -9.79 10.13
C GLU A 83 4.39 -10.64 8.91
N THR A 84 3.35 -11.24 8.34
CA THR A 84 3.51 -12.10 7.18
C THR A 84 4.01 -11.34 5.94
N SER A 85 4.34 -12.06 4.87
CA SER A 85 4.92 -11.45 3.68
C SER A 85 3.86 -10.76 2.81
N GLY A 86 4.15 -9.55 2.33
CA GLY A 86 3.42 -8.87 1.27
C GLY A 86 3.67 -9.40 -0.16
N VAL A 87 4.18 -10.63 -0.30
CA VAL A 87 4.56 -11.24 -1.59
C VAL A 87 3.45 -11.17 -2.64
N ILE A 88 3.84 -10.78 -3.86
CA ILE A 88 3.01 -10.78 -5.05
C ILE A 88 3.26 -12.07 -5.82
N ARG A 89 2.21 -12.75 -6.28
CA ARG A 89 2.34 -14.06 -6.95
C ARG A 89 1.56 -14.13 -8.23
N GLY A 90 2.11 -14.84 -9.21
CA GLY A 90 1.44 -15.21 -10.44
C GLY A 90 1.12 -16.70 -10.45
N PHE A 91 -0.15 -17.02 -10.72
CA PHE A 91 -0.63 -18.40 -10.83
C PHE A 91 -1.16 -18.67 -12.23
N ASP A 92 -1.07 -19.91 -12.72
CA ASP A 92 -1.69 -20.30 -13.97
C ASP A 92 -3.22 -20.14 -13.90
N VAL A 93 -3.80 -19.47 -14.90
CA VAL A 93 -5.24 -19.14 -14.92
C VAL A 93 -6.15 -20.37 -15.04
N ASN A 94 -5.64 -21.46 -15.60
CA ASN A 94 -6.39 -22.69 -15.80
C ASN A 94 -6.23 -23.66 -14.63
N THR A 95 -5.00 -23.84 -14.13
CA THR A 95 -4.66 -24.86 -13.13
C THR A 95 -4.52 -24.30 -11.72
N GLY A 96 -4.24 -23.01 -11.55
CA GLY A 96 -3.91 -22.40 -10.25
C GLY A 96 -2.51 -22.74 -9.74
N GLU A 97 -1.64 -23.32 -10.57
CA GLU A 97 -0.25 -23.61 -10.22
C GLU A 97 0.56 -22.32 -10.06
N LEU A 98 1.44 -22.23 -9.06
CA LEU A 98 2.32 -21.08 -8.88
C LEU A 98 3.35 -21.01 -10.01
N LEU A 99 3.32 -19.95 -10.81
CA LEU A 99 4.25 -19.72 -11.92
C LEU A 99 5.46 -18.88 -11.48
N TRP A 100 5.23 -17.87 -10.66
CA TRP A 100 6.25 -16.95 -10.18
C TRP A 100 5.85 -16.28 -8.87
N ALA A 101 6.84 -15.81 -8.12
CA ALA A 101 6.66 -14.93 -6.96
C ALA A 101 7.50 -13.66 -7.13
N PHE A 102 7.12 -12.59 -6.44
CA PHE A 102 7.87 -11.37 -6.24
C PHE A 102 7.74 -10.95 -4.78
N ASP A 103 8.74 -11.27 -3.96
CA ASP A 103 8.83 -10.89 -2.56
C ASP A 103 9.64 -9.59 -2.44
N PRO A 104 8.99 -8.43 -2.23
CA PRO A 104 9.66 -7.14 -2.27
C PRO A 104 10.65 -6.93 -1.10
N GLY A 105 10.52 -7.70 -0.02
CA GLY A 105 11.45 -7.65 1.13
C GLY A 105 12.65 -8.59 1.00
N ALA A 106 12.68 -9.44 -0.02
CA ALA A 106 13.74 -10.44 -0.21
C ALA A 106 14.95 -9.87 -0.97
N LYS A 107 16.11 -10.48 -0.73
CA LYS A 107 17.34 -10.18 -1.49
C LYS A 107 17.19 -10.54 -2.98
N ASP A 108 16.60 -11.70 -3.26
CA ASP A 108 16.14 -12.12 -4.57
C ASP A 108 14.61 -12.17 -4.58
N PRO A 109 13.94 -11.13 -5.10
CA PRO A 109 12.48 -11.06 -5.08
C PRO A 109 11.80 -12.21 -5.82
N ASN A 110 12.42 -12.76 -6.87
CA ASN A 110 11.80 -13.79 -7.70
C ASN A 110 12.06 -15.22 -7.23
N ALA A 111 12.71 -15.40 -6.08
CA ALA A 111 12.92 -16.72 -5.49
C ALA A 111 11.58 -17.30 -5.01
N ILE A 112 11.23 -18.48 -5.54
CA ILE A 112 10.11 -19.28 -5.02
C ILE A 112 10.66 -20.15 -3.87
N PRO A 113 10.15 -20.00 -2.64
CA PRO A 113 10.59 -20.80 -1.50
C PRO A 113 10.33 -22.30 -1.74
N SER A 114 11.26 -23.13 -1.27
CA SER A 114 11.03 -24.58 -1.11
C SER A 114 10.12 -24.83 0.09
N ASP A 115 9.68 -26.08 0.29
CA ASP A 115 8.83 -26.47 1.43
C ASP A 115 9.50 -26.19 2.80
N GLU A 116 10.83 -26.13 2.85
CA GLU A 116 11.60 -25.82 4.05
C GLU A 116 11.83 -24.33 4.30
N HIS A 117 11.44 -23.46 3.35
CA HIS A 117 11.66 -22.02 3.43
C HIS A 117 10.34 -21.25 3.27
N THR A 118 10.26 -20.09 3.91
CA THR A 118 9.12 -19.18 3.79
C THR A 118 9.54 -17.91 3.07
N PHE A 119 8.56 -17.14 2.60
CA PHE A 119 8.76 -15.75 2.22
C PHE A 119 9.23 -14.91 3.42
N THR A 120 9.72 -13.71 3.12
CA THR A 120 10.33 -12.80 4.09
C THR A 120 9.25 -12.18 4.99
N PHE A 121 9.52 -12.12 6.30
CA PHE A 121 8.68 -11.37 7.23
C PHE A 121 8.68 -9.87 6.87
N ASN A 122 7.54 -9.22 7.04
CA ASN A 122 7.39 -7.76 6.88
C ASN A 122 7.80 -7.24 5.49
N SER A 123 7.62 -8.04 4.43
CA SER A 123 7.77 -7.51 3.08
C SER A 123 6.66 -6.48 2.80
N PRO A 124 6.96 -5.34 2.15
CA PRO A 124 5.94 -4.40 1.69
C PRO A 124 4.82 -5.11 0.95
N ASN A 125 3.58 -4.73 1.21
CA ASN A 125 2.41 -5.36 0.61
C ASN A 125 1.87 -4.54 -0.57
N SER A 126 0.89 -5.09 -1.29
CA SER A 126 0.12 -4.35 -2.30
C SER A 126 -1.34 -4.72 -2.10
N TRP A 127 -2.05 -3.81 -1.43
CA TRP A 127 -3.41 -4.04 -0.96
C TRP A 127 -4.47 -3.35 -1.83
N ALA A 128 -4.11 -2.28 -2.53
CA ALA A 128 -4.99 -1.56 -3.43
C ALA A 128 -5.16 -2.28 -4.78
N PRO A 129 -6.23 -2.02 -5.54
CA PRO A 129 -6.40 -2.63 -6.85
C PRO A 129 -5.26 -2.28 -7.81
N ALA A 130 -4.77 -3.26 -8.56
CA ALA A 130 -3.73 -3.05 -9.57
C ALA A 130 -4.32 -2.64 -10.93
N ALA A 131 -3.45 -2.26 -11.86
CA ALA A 131 -3.79 -2.03 -13.26
C ALA A 131 -2.91 -2.88 -14.19
N TYR A 132 -3.40 -3.20 -15.39
CA TYR A 132 -2.70 -4.06 -16.35
C TYR A 132 -2.74 -3.48 -17.76
N ASP A 133 -1.59 -3.42 -18.43
CA ASP A 133 -1.49 -3.12 -19.87
C ASP A 133 -1.14 -4.38 -20.64
N ALA A 134 -2.16 -4.95 -21.31
CA ALA A 134 -2.01 -6.17 -22.10
C ALA A 134 -1.06 -6.04 -23.31
N LYS A 135 -0.82 -4.82 -23.82
CA LYS A 135 0.12 -4.62 -24.94
C LYS A 135 1.57 -4.72 -24.50
N LEU A 136 1.84 -4.35 -23.24
CA LEU A 136 3.17 -4.37 -22.65
C LEU A 136 3.40 -5.63 -21.80
N ASP A 137 2.33 -6.37 -21.48
CA ASP A 137 2.33 -7.45 -20.48
C ASP A 137 2.89 -6.97 -19.13
N LEU A 138 2.49 -5.75 -18.73
CA LEU A 138 2.91 -5.12 -17.48
C LEU A 138 1.73 -4.93 -16.54
N VAL A 139 1.88 -5.40 -15.31
CA VAL A 139 1.00 -5.11 -14.17
C VAL A 139 1.64 -4.02 -13.31
N TYR A 140 0.85 -3.04 -12.92
CA TYR A 140 1.25 -1.91 -12.09
C TYR A 140 0.60 -2.05 -10.71
N LEU A 141 1.43 -2.24 -9.70
CA LEU A 141 1.05 -2.49 -8.32
C LEU A 141 1.35 -1.26 -7.46
N PRO A 142 0.34 -0.66 -6.83
CA PRO A 142 0.52 0.28 -5.73
C PRO A 142 1.11 -0.47 -4.54
N MET A 143 2.28 -0.04 -4.06
CA MET A 143 2.96 -0.68 -2.94
C MET A 143 2.75 0.09 -1.64
N GLY A 144 2.49 -0.66 -0.58
CA GLY A 144 2.47 -0.24 0.81
C GLY A 144 3.85 0.02 1.38
N VAL A 145 3.88 0.42 2.65
CA VAL A 145 5.09 0.56 3.45
C VAL A 145 5.49 -0.79 4.08
N THR A 146 6.74 -0.90 4.55
CA THR A 146 7.13 -2.00 5.44
C THR A 146 6.61 -1.74 6.85
N THR A 147 5.77 -2.64 7.35
CA THR A 147 5.29 -2.62 8.74
C THR A 147 6.42 -2.89 9.75
N PRO A 148 6.43 -2.28 10.95
CA PRO A 148 5.54 -1.20 11.40
C PRO A 148 5.74 0.10 10.64
N ASP A 149 4.67 0.85 10.40
CA ASP A 149 4.62 1.94 9.42
C ASP A 149 5.16 3.26 9.97
N ILE A 150 4.99 3.48 11.28
CA ILE A 150 5.23 4.79 11.91
C ILE A 150 6.65 4.91 12.50
N TRP A 151 7.31 3.79 12.81
CA TRP A 151 8.72 3.78 13.22
C TRP A 151 9.48 2.74 12.39
N GLY A 152 10.45 3.21 11.62
CA GLY A 152 11.14 2.45 10.57
C GLY A 152 12.60 2.14 10.87
N GLY A 153 13.13 2.49 12.04
CA GLY A 153 14.58 2.44 12.30
C GLY A 153 15.27 1.07 12.20
N ASN A 154 14.49 -0.03 12.16
CA ASN A 154 15.00 -1.39 11.94
C ASN A 154 14.85 -1.90 10.48
N ARG A 155 14.23 -1.13 9.59
CA ARG A 155 13.97 -1.55 8.21
C ARG A 155 15.27 -1.69 7.43
N THR A 156 15.40 -2.78 6.67
CA THR A 156 16.59 -3.02 5.85
C THR A 156 16.47 -2.34 4.48
N PRO A 157 17.59 -2.14 3.75
CA PRO A 157 17.54 -1.64 2.38
C PRO A 157 16.69 -2.50 1.44
N GLU A 158 16.56 -3.81 1.68
CA GLU A 158 15.68 -4.70 0.93
C GLU A 158 14.21 -4.37 1.19
N GLN A 159 13.82 -4.22 2.46
CA GLN A 159 12.47 -3.84 2.86
C GLN A 159 12.05 -2.45 2.34
N GLU A 160 13.01 -1.53 2.21
CA GLU A 160 12.78 -0.16 1.72
C GLU A 160 12.78 -0.04 0.19
N ARG A 161 13.31 -1.04 -0.53
CA ARG A 161 13.58 -0.94 -1.98
C ARG A 161 12.34 -0.66 -2.82
N TYR A 162 11.21 -1.24 -2.44
CA TYR A 162 9.93 -1.14 -3.16
C TYR A 162 8.79 -0.63 -2.27
N ALA A 163 9.09 -0.23 -1.03
CA ALA A 163 8.10 0.38 -0.14
C ALA A 163 7.61 1.72 -0.70
N SER A 164 6.33 2.03 -0.50
CA SER A 164 5.68 3.28 -0.91
C SER A 164 6.03 3.66 -2.35
N SER A 165 5.77 2.75 -3.29
CA SER A 165 6.18 2.86 -4.69
C SER A 165 5.12 2.36 -5.67
N ILE A 166 5.19 2.83 -6.93
CA ILE A 166 4.54 2.14 -8.04
C ILE A 166 5.52 1.11 -8.58
N LEU A 167 5.13 -0.15 -8.50
CA LEU A 167 5.91 -1.29 -8.97
C LEU A 167 5.32 -1.82 -10.28
N ALA A 168 6.14 -1.90 -11.33
CA ALA A 168 5.75 -2.52 -12.59
C ALA A 168 6.44 -3.86 -12.77
N LEU A 169 5.65 -4.93 -12.85
CA LEU A 169 6.13 -6.29 -13.10
C LEU A 169 5.61 -6.79 -14.44
N ASN A 170 6.38 -7.64 -15.11
CA ASN A 170 5.84 -8.42 -16.21
C ASN A 170 4.82 -9.44 -15.67
N ALA A 171 3.56 -9.39 -16.12
CA ALA A 171 2.48 -10.18 -15.52
C ALA A 171 2.65 -11.68 -15.79
N THR A 172 3.25 -12.07 -16.92
CA THR A 172 3.52 -13.47 -17.24
C THR A 172 4.66 -14.08 -16.40
N THR A 173 5.71 -13.32 -16.10
CA THR A 173 6.97 -13.85 -15.55
C THR A 173 7.33 -13.36 -14.15
N GLY A 174 6.66 -12.32 -13.64
CA GLY A 174 6.95 -11.70 -12.34
C GLY A 174 8.22 -10.85 -12.31
N LYS A 175 8.92 -10.70 -13.44
CA LYS A 175 10.17 -9.93 -13.49
C LYS A 175 9.90 -8.43 -13.38
N LEU A 176 10.74 -7.76 -12.62
CA LEU A 176 10.73 -6.30 -12.52
C LEU A 176 10.95 -5.66 -13.89
N ALA A 177 10.04 -4.78 -14.28
CA ALA A 177 10.24 -3.88 -15.42
C ALA A 177 10.81 -2.54 -14.93
N TRP A 178 10.16 -1.91 -13.96
CA TRP A 178 10.59 -0.67 -13.33
C TRP A 178 9.86 -0.47 -12.00
N SER A 179 10.37 0.43 -11.16
CA SER A 179 9.69 0.88 -9.94
C SER A 179 9.97 2.36 -9.70
N TYR A 180 9.00 3.10 -9.16
CA TYR A 180 9.14 4.51 -8.80
C TYR A 180 8.66 4.74 -7.37
N GLN A 181 9.58 5.10 -6.46
CA GLN A 181 9.26 5.35 -5.05
C GLN A 181 8.69 6.76 -4.86
N THR A 182 7.54 6.85 -4.20
CA THR A 182 6.78 8.09 -3.99
C THR A 182 7.00 8.71 -2.62
N VAL A 183 7.45 7.90 -1.65
CA VAL A 183 7.90 8.35 -0.33
C VAL A 183 9.13 7.54 0.05
N HIS A 184 10.22 8.22 0.39
CA HIS A 184 11.44 7.60 0.88
C HIS A 184 11.34 7.39 2.39
N HIS A 185 11.64 6.19 2.89
CA HIS A 185 11.62 5.85 4.31
C HIS A 185 10.36 6.36 5.01
N ASP A 186 9.23 5.79 4.61
CA ASP A 186 7.90 6.26 4.98
C ASP A 186 7.61 6.01 6.47
N LEU A 187 7.41 7.08 7.25
CA LEU A 187 7.08 7.04 8.68
C LEU A 187 5.64 7.47 8.97
N TRP A 188 4.82 7.60 7.94
CA TRP A 188 3.53 8.30 8.01
C TRP A 188 2.37 7.48 7.47
N ASP A 189 2.63 6.25 7.05
CA ASP A 189 1.69 5.44 6.28
C ASP A 189 1.18 6.24 5.05
N MET A 190 2.13 6.69 4.21
CA MET A 190 1.89 7.55 3.04
C MET A 190 2.07 6.81 1.72
N ASP A 191 1.65 5.56 1.71
CA ASP A 191 1.72 4.67 0.56
C ASP A 191 0.77 5.07 -0.61
N LEU A 192 0.71 4.20 -1.62
CA LEU A 192 -0.17 4.38 -2.76
C LEU A 192 -1.45 3.56 -2.56
N PRO A 193 -2.61 4.22 -2.38
CA PRO A 193 -3.77 3.57 -1.79
C PRO A 193 -4.84 3.20 -2.82
N ALA A 194 -4.56 3.33 -4.12
CA ALA A 194 -5.58 3.26 -5.14
C ALA A 194 -5.11 2.70 -6.46
N GLN A 195 -6.09 2.30 -7.28
CA GLN A 195 -5.84 1.85 -8.64
C GLN A 195 -5.11 2.93 -9.47
N PRO A 196 -3.98 2.59 -10.10
CA PRO A 196 -3.36 3.49 -11.05
C PRO A 196 -4.17 3.57 -12.35
N THR A 197 -4.32 4.77 -12.90
CA THR A 197 -5.13 4.99 -14.10
C THR A 197 -4.26 5.07 -15.35
N LEU A 198 -4.49 4.17 -16.31
CA LEU A 198 -3.77 4.15 -17.58
C LEU A 198 -4.45 5.06 -18.60
N ALA A 199 -3.69 5.94 -19.26
CA ALA A 199 -4.21 6.86 -20.26
C ALA A 199 -3.15 7.19 -21.33
N ASP A 200 -3.58 7.68 -22.49
CA ASP A 200 -2.68 8.18 -23.55
C ASP A 200 -2.87 9.69 -23.73
N ILE A 201 -1.93 10.48 -23.23
CA ILE A 201 -2.00 11.95 -23.24
C ILE A 201 -1.10 12.56 -24.31
N THR A 202 -1.36 13.82 -24.68
CA THR A 202 -0.53 14.54 -25.65
C THR A 202 0.47 15.44 -24.91
N VAL A 203 1.76 15.19 -25.09
CA VAL A 203 2.86 16.00 -24.53
C VAL A 203 3.71 16.51 -25.68
N ASN A 204 3.86 17.83 -25.81
CA ASN A 204 4.62 18.46 -26.91
C ASN A 204 4.22 17.95 -28.31
N GLY A 205 2.93 17.67 -28.51
CA GLY A 205 2.40 17.15 -29.78
C GLY A 205 2.59 15.64 -30.01
N GLN A 206 3.20 14.91 -29.08
CA GLN A 206 3.36 13.45 -29.15
C GLN A 206 2.41 12.75 -28.18
N LYS A 207 1.85 11.61 -28.60
CA LYS A 207 1.08 10.75 -27.69
C LYS A 207 2.03 9.97 -26.79
N VAL A 208 1.86 10.14 -25.48
CA VAL A 208 2.65 9.48 -24.44
C VAL A 208 1.73 8.58 -23.61
N PRO A 209 2.05 7.28 -23.50
CA PRO A 209 1.31 6.35 -22.68
C PRO A 209 1.67 6.55 -21.21
N VAL A 210 0.72 7.04 -20.40
CA VAL A 210 0.94 7.36 -18.99
C VAL A 210 0.19 6.46 -18.03
N ILE A 211 0.67 6.47 -16.79
CA ILE A 211 -0.01 6.01 -15.59
C ILE A 211 -0.16 7.20 -14.64
N TYR A 212 -1.38 7.43 -14.13
CA TYR A 212 -1.66 8.34 -13.03
C TYR A 212 -1.68 7.54 -11.73
N ALA A 213 -0.78 7.88 -10.82
CA ALA A 213 -0.61 7.23 -9.54
C ALA A 213 -0.92 8.24 -8.40
N PRO A 214 -2.19 8.32 -7.95
CA PRO A 214 -2.54 9.11 -6.78
C PRO A 214 -1.95 8.48 -5.51
N ALA A 215 -1.38 9.29 -4.63
CA ALA A 215 -0.76 8.87 -3.37
C ALA A 215 -1.47 9.47 -2.16
N LYS A 216 -1.38 8.84 -0.98
CA LYS A 216 -1.92 9.39 0.28
C LYS A 216 -1.39 10.79 0.58
N THR A 217 -0.16 11.10 0.15
CA THR A 217 0.42 12.46 0.24
C THR A 217 -0.38 13.54 -0.50
N GLY A 218 -1.30 13.21 -1.40
CA GLY A 218 -2.00 14.15 -2.29
C GLY A 218 -1.26 14.46 -3.59
N ASN A 219 -0.04 13.94 -3.75
CA ASN A 219 0.62 13.88 -5.04
C ASN A 219 -0.17 13.00 -6.02
N ILE A 220 -0.14 13.36 -7.30
CA ILE A 220 -0.45 12.45 -8.40
C ILE A 220 0.83 12.33 -9.23
N PHE A 221 1.50 11.19 -9.15
CA PHE A 221 2.66 10.92 -9.97
C PHE A 221 2.20 10.50 -11.37
N VAL A 222 2.73 11.17 -12.40
CA VAL A 222 2.42 10.86 -13.80
C VAL A 222 3.67 10.33 -14.45
N LEU A 223 3.67 9.03 -14.73
CA LEU A 223 4.84 8.32 -15.25
C LEU A 223 4.52 7.79 -16.65
N ASP A 224 5.53 7.66 -17.52
CA ASP A 224 5.42 6.87 -18.73
C ASP A 224 5.34 5.39 -18.34
N ARG A 225 4.22 4.75 -18.64
CA ARG A 225 3.94 3.40 -18.13
C ARG A 225 4.89 2.33 -18.68
N ARG A 226 5.65 2.64 -19.73
CA ARG A 226 6.61 1.70 -20.35
C ARG A 226 7.91 1.56 -19.55
N ASN A 227 8.35 2.64 -18.89
CA ASN A 227 9.68 2.72 -18.29
C ASN A 227 9.73 3.38 -16.91
N GLY A 228 8.62 3.94 -16.42
CA GLY A 228 8.55 4.59 -15.11
C GLY A 228 9.15 6.00 -15.07
N GLU A 229 9.50 6.60 -16.22
CA GLU A 229 10.02 7.96 -16.26
C GLU A 229 8.93 9.00 -15.98
N LEU A 230 9.26 10.06 -15.24
CA LEU A 230 8.34 11.14 -14.93
C LEU A 230 7.94 11.90 -16.21
N VAL A 231 6.63 11.97 -16.46
CA VAL A 231 6.04 12.84 -17.49
C VAL A 231 5.62 14.17 -16.88
N VAL A 232 5.12 14.16 -15.65
CA VAL A 232 4.97 15.37 -14.81
C VAL A 232 6.15 15.40 -13.82
N PRO A 233 6.92 16.49 -13.74
CA PRO A 233 8.04 16.57 -12.81
C PRO A 233 7.61 16.37 -11.35
N ALA A 234 8.47 15.70 -10.58
CA ALA A 234 8.33 15.55 -9.15
C ALA A 234 9.65 15.90 -8.46
N PRO A 235 10.00 17.20 -8.36
CA PRO A 235 11.26 17.63 -7.75
C PRO A 235 11.39 17.18 -6.29
N GLU A 236 12.60 16.76 -5.92
CA GLU A 236 13.01 16.52 -4.54
C GLU A 236 13.02 17.83 -3.74
N LYS A 237 12.31 17.87 -2.61
CA LYS A 237 12.29 19.03 -1.71
C LYS A 237 12.70 18.64 -0.30
N PRO A 238 13.42 19.51 0.43
CA PRO A 238 13.70 19.29 1.84
C PRO A 238 12.43 19.12 2.65
N VAL A 239 12.46 18.21 3.62
CA VAL A 239 11.35 17.93 4.54
C VAL A 239 11.78 18.12 5.99
N PRO A 240 10.84 18.33 6.93
CA PRO A 240 11.15 18.42 8.35
C PRO A 240 11.96 17.22 8.85
N GLN A 241 12.84 17.47 9.81
CA GLN A 241 13.79 16.48 10.33
C GLN A 241 13.53 16.21 11.83
N GLY A 242 14.41 15.43 12.45
CA GLY A 242 14.31 15.10 13.87
C GLY A 242 13.35 13.94 14.11
N ALA A 243 13.71 12.78 13.56
CA ALA A 243 13.04 11.51 13.81
C ALA A 243 13.12 11.12 15.30
N ALA A 244 12.27 10.18 15.71
CA ALA A 244 12.34 9.59 17.02
C ALA A 244 13.67 8.84 17.22
N LYS A 245 14.00 8.52 18.48
CA LYS A 245 15.28 7.88 18.82
C LYS A 245 15.43 6.54 18.08
N GLY A 246 16.57 6.36 17.43
CA GLY A 246 16.91 5.13 16.70
C GLY A 246 16.33 5.06 15.28
N ASP A 247 15.71 6.14 14.81
CA ASP A 247 15.16 6.26 13.46
C ASP A 247 15.77 7.45 12.71
N TYR A 248 15.42 7.64 11.44
CA TYR A 248 15.85 8.79 10.63
C TYR A 248 14.74 9.31 9.71
N VAL A 249 14.92 10.50 9.14
CA VAL A 249 14.10 10.99 8.02
C VAL A 249 15.04 11.20 6.85
N THR A 250 14.62 10.89 5.63
CA THR A 250 15.42 11.25 4.46
C THR A 250 15.53 12.78 4.32
N PRO A 251 16.63 13.31 3.73
CA PRO A 251 16.78 14.76 3.58
C PRO A 251 15.69 15.39 2.70
N THR A 252 15.20 14.64 1.71
CA THR A 252 14.21 15.10 0.74
C THR A 252 13.14 14.05 0.49
N GLN A 253 12.03 14.52 -0.09
CA GLN A 253 10.95 13.70 -0.65
C GLN A 253 10.56 14.23 -2.04
N PRO A 254 9.97 13.41 -2.92
CA PRO A 254 9.49 13.86 -4.23
C PRO A 254 8.15 14.60 -4.12
N PHE A 255 8.06 15.75 -4.78
CA PHE A 255 6.84 16.57 -4.82
C PHE A 255 6.36 16.73 -6.27
N SER A 256 5.42 15.87 -6.70
CA SER A 256 4.76 16.01 -8.01
C SER A 256 4.15 17.41 -8.18
N GLU A 257 4.37 17.98 -9.36
CA GLU A 257 3.76 19.24 -9.78
C GLU A 257 2.25 19.09 -10.03
N LEU A 258 1.76 17.86 -10.28
CA LEU A 258 0.33 17.55 -10.27
C LEU A 258 -0.07 17.02 -8.89
N SER A 259 -0.85 17.79 -8.15
CA SER A 259 -1.11 17.49 -6.75
C SER A 259 -2.35 18.20 -6.23
N PHE A 260 -3.08 17.55 -5.33
CA PHE A 260 -4.17 18.11 -4.51
C PHE A 260 -3.72 18.56 -3.12
N ARG A 261 -2.42 18.47 -2.82
CA ARG A 261 -1.86 18.97 -1.57
C ARG A 261 -2.23 20.44 -1.32
N PRO A 262 -2.51 20.80 -0.05
CA PRO A 262 -2.59 22.18 0.36
C PRO A 262 -1.34 22.96 -0.06
N THR A 263 -1.53 24.19 -0.55
CA THR A 263 -0.42 25.08 -0.93
C THR A 263 0.24 25.77 0.27
N LYS A 264 -0.38 25.67 1.44
CA LYS A 264 0.10 26.21 2.71
C LYS A 264 -0.08 25.16 3.80
N ASP A 265 0.88 25.13 4.71
CA ASP A 265 0.76 24.34 5.93
C ASP A 265 -0.35 24.89 6.82
N LEU A 266 -0.95 24.01 7.62
CA LEU A 266 -1.93 24.39 8.63
C LEU A 266 -1.32 25.35 9.66
N SER A 267 -2.14 26.26 10.13
CA SER A 267 -1.81 27.23 11.14
C SER A 267 -2.89 27.25 12.22
N GLY A 268 -2.61 27.98 13.32
CA GLY A 268 -3.63 28.19 14.35
C GLY A 268 -4.89 28.91 13.85
N ALA A 269 -4.85 29.56 12.67
CA ALA A 269 -6.03 30.17 12.06
C ALA A 269 -6.95 29.15 11.36
N ASP A 270 -6.43 27.97 11.02
CA ASP A 270 -7.18 26.89 10.37
C ASP A 270 -7.90 25.99 11.39
N MET A 271 -7.66 26.24 12.68
CA MET A 271 -8.30 25.50 13.77
C MET A 271 -9.76 25.90 13.88
N TRP A 272 -10.62 24.89 13.93
CA TRP A 272 -12.07 25.05 13.92
C TRP A 272 -12.69 24.61 15.25
N GLY A 273 -13.85 25.17 15.57
CA GLY A 273 -14.69 24.75 16.67
C GLY A 273 -16.10 25.33 16.55
N ALA A 274 -17.09 24.66 17.13
CA ALA A 274 -18.49 25.12 17.09
C ALA A 274 -18.70 26.44 17.85
N THR A 275 -17.92 26.64 18.91
CA THR A 275 -17.84 27.88 19.68
C THR A 275 -16.42 28.44 19.70
N MET A 276 -16.27 29.67 20.19
CA MET A 276 -14.94 30.27 20.39
C MET A 276 -14.08 29.52 21.42
N PHE A 277 -14.69 28.77 22.35
CA PHE A 277 -13.96 27.95 23.31
C PHE A 277 -13.43 26.67 22.66
N ASP A 278 -14.24 26.03 21.82
CA ASP A 278 -13.82 24.84 21.07
C ASP A 278 -12.69 25.19 20.11
N GLN A 279 -12.81 26.33 19.41
CA GLN A 279 -11.75 26.85 18.55
C GLN A 279 -10.46 27.15 19.35
N LEU A 280 -10.58 27.75 20.53
CA LEU A 280 -9.44 28.01 21.42
C LEU A 280 -8.77 26.69 21.85
N VAL A 281 -9.55 25.71 22.29
CA VAL A 281 -9.04 24.40 22.73
C VAL A 281 -8.38 23.66 21.57
N CYS A 282 -9.02 23.62 20.40
CA CYS A 282 -8.48 23.04 19.17
C CYS A 282 -7.12 23.68 18.82
N ARG A 283 -7.02 25.00 18.91
CA ARG A 283 -5.77 25.74 18.70
C ARG A 283 -4.69 25.44 19.74
N VAL A 284 -5.06 25.29 21.01
CA VAL A 284 -4.13 24.86 22.06
C VAL A 284 -3.63 23.45 21.78
N MET A 285 -4.51 22.52 21.43
CA MET A 285 -4.14 21.14 21.07
C MET A 285 -3.15 21.13 19.89
N PHE A 286 -3.44 21.89 18.83
CA PHE A 286 -2.53 22.06 17.69
C PHE A 286 -1.13 22.53 18.11
N HIS A 287 -1.04 23.58 18.93
CA HIS A 287 0.25 24.11 19.38
C HIS A 287 0.98 23.25 20.42
N GLN A 288 0.32 22.25 21.01
CA GLN A 288 0.96 21.26 21.88
C GLN A 288 1.66 20.15 21.10
N MET A 289 1.36 19.98 19.82
CA MET A 289 1.94 18.97 18.95
C MET A 289 3.05 19.56 18.06
N ARG A 290 3.89 18.68 17.50
CA ARG A 290 4.79 19.06 16.41
C ARG A 290 4.00 19.15 15.10
N TYR A 291 4.19 20.25 14.38
CA TYR A 291 3.73 20.41 13.00
C TYR A 291 4.61 21.44 12.30
N GLU A 292 5.45 20.95 11.40
CA GLU A 292 6.42 21.70 10.59
C GLU A 292 6.10 21.56 9.09
N GLY A 293 4.88 21.11 8.76
CA GLY A 293 4.40 20.79 7.42
C GLY A 293 4.26 19.28 7.17
N ILE A 294 3.94 18.93 5.92
CA ILE A 294 3.92 17.53 5.48
C ILE A 294 5.28 16.87 5.75
N PHE A 295 5.28 15.59 6.13
CA PHE A 295 6.47 14.84 6.55
C PHE A 295 7.12 15.33 7.86
N THR A 296 6.39 16.04 8.74
CA THR A 296 6.83 16.15 10.14
C THR A 296 6.88 14.75 10.75
N PRO A 297 8.03 14.26 11.25
CA PRO A 297 8.12 12.89 11.72
C PRO A 297 7.32 12.65 13.00
N PRO A 298 6.84 11.42 13.22
CA PRO A 298 6.20 11.00 14.47
C PRO A 298 7.08 11.29 15.70
N SER A 299 6.45 11.65 16.82
CA SER A 299 7.16 12.03 18.05
C SER A 299 6.42 11.62 19.32
N GLU A 300 7.15 11.56 20.44
CA GLU A 300 6.57 11.29 21.76
C GLU A 300 5.69 12.45 22.26
N GLN A 301 5.95 13.69 21.80
CA GLN A 301 5.11 14.86 22.06
C GLN A 301 3.74 14.72 21.36
N GLY A 302 3.68 13.99 20.25
CA GLY A 302 2.57 13.97 19.32
C GLY A 302 2.87 14.87 18.13
N THR A 303 2.59 14.36 16.94
CA THR A 303 2.80 15.03 15.67
C THR A 303 1.47 15.10 14.94
N LEU A 304 1.13 16.28 14.41
CA LEU A 304 0.03 16.39 13.46
C LEU A 304 0.55 15.98 12.08
N VAL A 305 -0.11 15.02 11.45
CA VAL A 305 0.18 14.53 10.10
C VAL A 305 -0.93 15.02 9.18
N PHE A 306 -0.57 15.79 8.16
CA PHE A 306 -1.52 16.34 7.19
C PHE A 306 -0.95 16.36 5.77
N PRO A 307 -1.59 15.70 4.78
CA PRO A 307 -2.75 14.79 4.92
C PRO A 307 -2.48 13.66 5.93
N GLY A 308 -3.48 13.14 6.64
CA GLY A 308 -3.28 12.11 7.68
C GLY A 308 -3.14 10.70 7.11
N ASN A 309 -3.20 9.66 7.95
CA ASN A 309 -3.02 8.25 7.55
C ASN A 309 -4.02 7.75 6.48
N LEU A 310 -5.24 8.31 6.44
CA LEU A 310 -6.19 8.03 5.35
C LEU A 310 -5.85 8.76 4.03
N GLY A 311 -4.79 9.56 4.04
CA GLY A 311 -4.29 10.30 2.92
C GLY A 311 -5.24 11.38 2.41
N MET A 312 -4.82 12.00 1.30
CA MET A 312 -5.66 12.80 0.43
C MET A 312 -6.39 11.93 -0.60
N PHE A 313 -5.75 10.85 -1.00
CA PHE A 313 -6.33 9.79 -1.81
C PHE A 313 -6.42 8.51 -0.99
N GLU A 314 -7.41 7.70 -1.32
CA GLU A 314 -7.61 6.34 -0.84
C GLU A 314 -8.22 5.49 -1.99
N TRP A 315 -8.88 4.35 -1.71
CA TRP A 315 -9.41 3.32 -2.63
C TRP A 315 -10.03 3.79 -3.96
N GLY A 316 -10.54 5.03 -4.03
CA GLY A 316 -11.31 5.57 -5.16
C GLY A 316 -10.52 5.94 -6.43
N GLY A 317 -9.21 6.12 -6.34
CA GLY A 317 -8.36 6.41 -7.51
C GLY A 317 -8.74 7.66 -8.30
N ILE A 318 -8.48 7.66 -9.62
CA ILE A 318 -8.79 8.76 -10.54
C ILE A 318 -9.50 8.22 -11.78
N SER A 319 -10.58 8.86 -12.20
CA SER A 319 -11.24 8.56 -13.48
C SER A 319 -10.79 9.54 -14.56
N VAL A 320 -10.53 9.06 -15.78
CA VAL A 320 -10.13 9.90 -16.92
C VAL A 320 -11.13 9.75 -18.06
N ASP A 321 -11.63 10.87 -18.58
CA ASP A 321 -12.35 10.94 -19.85
C ASP A 321 -11.34 11.28 -20.97
N PRO A 322 -10.92 10.30 -21.77
CA PRO A 322 -9.91 10.51 -22.80
C PRO A 322 -10.42 11.35 -23.99
N ASN A 323 -11.73 11.50 -24.16
CA ASN A 323 -12.29 12.28 -25.26
C ASN A 323 -12.35 13.77 -24.91
N ARG A 324 -12.70 14.08 -23.65
CA ARG A 324 -12.73 15.46 -23.14
C ARG A 324 -11.41 15.91 -22.53
N GLU A 325 -10.46 14.98 -22.35
CA GLU A 325 -9.18 15.20 -21.68
C GLU A 325 -9.37 15.76 -20.26
N VAL A 326 -10.33 15.19 -19.51
CA VAL A 326 -10.65 15.58 -18.13
C VAL A 326 -10.37 14.42 -17.18
N ALA A 327 -9.68 14.71 -16.08
CA ALA A 327 -9.56 13.80 -14.94
C ALA A 327 -10.52 14.22 -13.82
N ILE A 328 -11.18 13.25 -13.20
CA ILE A 328 -12.09 13.42 -12.07
C ILE A 328 -11.48 12.68 -10.88
N ALA A 329 -11.29 13.41 -9.78
CA ALA A 329 -10.69 12.93 -8.55
C ALA A 329 -11.59 13.27 -7.35
N ASN A 330 -11.53 12.46 -6.30
CA ASN A 330 -12.29 12.64 -5.05
C ASN A 330 -11.35 12.77 -3.84
N PRO A 331 -10.54 13.84 -3.76
CA PRO A 331 -9.59 14.01 -2.67
C PRO A 331 -10.30 14.27 -1.33
N MET A 332 -9.69 13.86 -0.23
CA MET A 332 -10.13 14.13 1.14
C MET A 332 -9.05 14.85 1.95
N ALA A 333 -9.41 15.69 2.91
CA ALA A 333 -8.42 16.42 3.71
C ALA A 333 -8.71 16.20 5.20
N LEU A 334 -8.14 15.14 5.77
CA LEU A 334 -8.32 14.79 7.18
C LEU A 334 -6.96 14.70 7.88
N PRO A 335 -6.66 15.61 8.83
CA PRO A 335 -5.43 15.52 9.64
C PRO A 335 -5.52 14.40 10.67
N PHE A 336 -4.38 13.79 10.99
CA PHE A 336 -4.24 12.76 12.01
C PHE A 336 -3.22 13.18 13.07
N VAL A 337 -3.41 12.70 14.29
CA VAL A 337 -2.41 12.79 15.35
C VAL A 337 -1.68 11.45 15.42
N SER A 338 -0.35 11.51 15.26
CA SER A 338 0.55 10.39 15.48
C SER A 338 1.42 10.65 16.71
N LYS A 339 1.22 9.87 17.77
CA LYS A 339 1.96 10.01 19.02
C LYS A 339 2.66 8.72 19.40
N LEU A 340 3.99 8.75 19.45
CA LEU A 340 4.78 7.60 19.86
C LEU A 340 4.64 7.34 21.36
N ILE A 341 4.52 6.07 21.72
CA ILE A 341 4.44 5.58 23.09
C ILE A 341 5.69 4.75 23.37
N PRO A 342 6.64 5.23 24.20
CA PRO A 342 7.80 4.44 24.60
C PRO A 342 7.39 3.11 25.25
N ARG A 343 8.24 2.08 25.14
CA ARG A 343 7.99 0.81 25.84
C ARG A 343 7.92 0.98 27.35
N GLY A 344 7.03 0.21 27.98
CA GLY A 344 6.80 0.25 29.42
C GLY A 344 5.70 -0.71 29.87
N PRO A 345 5.25 -0.65 31.14
CA PRO A 345 4.27 -1.58 31.70
C PRO A 345 2.94 -1.68 30.94
N GLY A 346 2.53 -0.63 30.22
CA GLY A 346 1.32 -0.59 29.38
C GLY A 346 1.57 -0.76 27.88
N ASN A 347 2.81 -0.96 27.45
CA ASN A 347 3.20 -1.14 26.06
C ASN A 347 4.44 -2.06 25.98
N PRO A 348 4.27 -3.39 26.14
CA PRO A 348 5.40 -4.32 26.18
C PRO A 348 6.10 -4.42 24.82
N MET A 349 7.36 -4.88 24.84
CA MET A 349 8.17 -5.06 23.62
C MET A 349 7.71 -6.28 22.81
N GLU A 350 7.39 -7.37 23.50
CA GLU A 350 6.95 -8.62 22.89
C GLU A 350 5.43 -8.70 22.83
N GLN A 351 4.93 -9.33 21.76
CA GLN A 351 3.52 -9.59 21.56
C GLN A 351 2.99 -10.58 22.63
N PRO A 352 1.94 -10.22 23.41
CA PRO A 352 1.20 -11.16 24.24
C PRO A 352 0.57 -12.28 23.40
N LYS A 353 0.44 -13.50 23.97
CA LYS A 353 -0.04 -14.68 23.22
C LYS A 353 -1.46 -14.52 22.64
N ASP A 354 -2.29 -13.69 23.27
CA ASP A 354 -3.69 -13.42 22.94
C ASP A 354 -3.89 -12.09 22.19
N ALA A 355 -2.82 -11.33 21.94
CA ALA A 355 -2.90 -10.08 21.21
C ALA A 355 -3.31 -10.31 19.75
N LYS A 356 -4.25 -9.49 19.27
CA LYS A 356 -4.73 -9.48 17.88
C LYS A 356 -4.39 -8.13 17.26
N GLY A 357 -4.00 -8.15 15.98
CA GLY A 357 -3.93 -6.94 15.18
C GLY A 357 -5.33 -6.34 15.05
N THR A 358 -5.42 -5.01 15.12
CA THR A 358 -6.69 -4.32 14.91
C THR A 358 -6.92 -4.03 13.42
N GLY A 359 -5.85 -3.85 12.63
CA GLY A 359 -5.94 -3.41 11.23
C GLY A 359 -6.64 -2.05 11.09
N THR A 360 -6.68 -1.26 12.16
CA THR A 360 -7.39 0.03 12.21
C THR A 360 -6.41 1.18 12.31
N GLU A 361 -6.62 2.25 11.56
CA GLU A 361 -5.87 3.50 11.70
C GLU A 361 -6.30 4.36 12.90
N SER A 362 -6.93 3.76 13.92
CA SER A 362 -7.40 4.46 15.12
C SER A 362 -7.07 3.69 16.38
N GLY A 363 -6.70 4.43 17.43
CA GLY A 363 -6.34 3.89 18.72
C GLY A 363 -4.85 3.58 18.83
N ILE A 364 -4.51 2.68 19.76
CA ILE A 364 -3.13 2.26 20.03
C ILE A 364 -2.75 1.15 19.07
N GLN A 365 -1.74 1.40 18.25
CA GLN A 365 -1.02 0.39 17.49
C GLN A 365 0.23 -0.05 18.26
N PRO A 366 0.38 -1.34 18.56
CA PRO A 366 1.42 -1.81 19.47
C PRO A 366 2.83 -1.81 18.86
N GLN A 367 2.96 -2.03 17.54
CA GLN A 367 4.24 -2.13 16.82
C GLN A 367 5.26 -3.06 17.49
N TYR A 368 4.86 -4.23 18.03
CA TYR A 368 5.75 -5.10 18.82
C TYR A 368 7.09 -5.36 18.13
N GLY A 369 8.19 -5.36 18.90
CA GLY A 369 9.54 -5.57 18.38
C GLY A 369 10.32 -4.29 18.00
N VAL A 370 9.70 -3.10 18.07
CA VAL A 370 10.41 -1.80 17.95
C VAL A 370 10.35 -0.98 19.24
N PRO A 371 11.14 0.09 19.45
CA PRO A 371 11.18 0.85 20.71
C PRO A 371 9.90 1.63 21.08
N TYR A 372 8.91 1.69 20.19
CA TYR A 372 7.70 2.51 20.33
C TYR A 372 6.46 1.74 19.90
N GLY A 373 5.34 1.95 20.59
CA GLY A 373 4.01 1.85 19.98
C GLY A 373 3.59 3.22 19.45
N VAL A 374 2.42 3.32 18.83
CA VAL A 374 1.87 4.61 18.38
C VAL A 374 0.39 4.70 18.70
N THR A 375 -0.07 5.88 19.12
CA THR A 375 -1.48 6.22 19.06
C THR A 375 -1.76 7.02 17.79
N LEU A 376 -2.70 6.53 16.99
CA LEU A 376 -3.21 7.17 15.77
C LEU A 376 -4.66 7.57 15.98
N ASN A 377 -5.03 8.81 15.69
CA ASN A 377 -6.43 9.24 15.69
C ASN A 377 -6.64 10.39 14.70
N PRO A 378 -7.84 10.51 14.09
CA PRO A 378 -8.23 11.73 13.42
C PRO A 378 -8.13 12.93 14.36
N PHE A 379 -7.57 14.03 13.88
CA PHE A 379 -7.57 15.29 14.62
C PHE A 379 -8.91 16.00 14.42
N LEU A 380 -9.78 15.91 15.43
CA LEU A 380 -11.11 16.48 15.44
C LEU A 380 -11.18 17.66 16.40
N SER A 381 -12.05 18.63 16.10
CA SER A 381 -12.44 19.63 17.09
C SER A 381 -13.01 18.93 18.33
N PRO A 382 -12.69 19.43 19.55
CA PRO A 382 -13.27 18.93 20.79
C PRO A 382 -14.79 19.12 20.86
#